data_AF-A0A8R1ELE1-F1
#
_entry.id   AF-A0A8R1ELE1-F1
#
_cell.length_a   1.000
_cell.length_b   1.000
_cell.length_c   1.000
_cell.angle_alpha   90.00
_cell.angle_beta   90.00
_cell.angle_gamma   90.00
#
_symmetry.space_group_name_H-M   'P 1'
#
loop_
_entity.id
_entity.type
_entity.pdbx_description
1 polymer ?
#
loop_
_entity_poly.entity_id
_entity_poly.type
_entity_poly.pdbx_seq_one_letter_code
_entity_poly.pdbx_strand_id
1 'polypeptide(L)'
;MEKHYARHCKVMTSCKYCMKLTMVSQLTDHLIYRCEFLLDTMEACKECGLAIDKEDQRRGTSHPMCRGRRPPSGAQWCPLCTIAVDDNEESWRQHLVNTCYDNPRRDGPEKDPWEMRQEQEDILKAAKERKQQEQEKARQEEAIRQQQQQQQSMASGSSGRMIDADKLVVALQEIQERKKAEKKKKLKDIES
;
A
#
# COMPACT_ATOMS: atom_id res chain seq x y z
N MET A 1 12.20 -1.58 -28.35
CA MET A 1 10.90 -1.28 -28.99
C MET A 1 9.76 -2.04 -28.31
N GLU A 2 9.82 -3.37 -28.17
CA GLU A 2 8.77 -4.19 -27.53
C GLU A 2 8.42 -3.77 -26.09
N LYS A 3 9.42 -3.51 -25.23
CA LYS A 3 9.21 -3.04 -23.85
C LYS A 3 8.44 -1.71 -23.77
N HIS A 4 8.55 -0.86 -24.78
CA HIS A 4 7.81 0.40 -24.83
C HIS A 4 6.32 0.12 -25.08
N TYR A 5 6.00 -0.67 -26.11
CA TYR A 5 4.62 -1.04 -26.42
C TYR A 5 3.93 -1.77 -25.27
N ALA A 6 4.65 -2.69 -24.63
CA ALA A 6 4.14 -3.45 -23.50
C ALA A 6 3.76 -2.57 -22.30
N ARG A 7 4.60 -1.58 -21.95
CA ARG A 7 4.51 -0.90 -20.64
C ARG A 7 4.21 0.60 -20.69
N HIS A 8 4.65 1.31 -21.72
CA HIS A 8 4.68 2.79 -21.72
C HIS A 8 3.91 3.42 -22.88
N CYS A 9 3.59 2.64 -23.91
CA CYS A 9 2.93 3.18 -25.09
C CYS A 9 1.48 3.54 -24.76
N LYS A 10 1.16 4.82 -24.83
CA LYS A 10 -0.15 5.39 -24.46
C LYS A 10 -1.28 5.01 -25.41
N VAL A 11 -0.96 4.52 -26.61
CA VAL A 11 -1.95 4.03 -27.59
C VAL A 11 -2.30 2.55 -27.44
N MET A 12 -1.59 1.86 -26.55
CA MET A 12 -1.81 0.45 -26.23
C MET A 12 -2.47 0.32 -24.85
N THR A 13 -3.19 -0.78 -24.63
CA THR A 13 -3.78 -1.17 -23.35
C THR A 13 -3.74 -2.70 -23.21
N SER A 14 -3.75 -3.22 -22.00
CA SER A 14 -3.94 -4.65 -21.75
C SER A 14 -5.43 -4.99 -21.59
N CYS A 15 -5.87 -6.06 -22.24
CA CYS A 15 -7.20 -6.58 -22.01
C CYS A 15 -7.30 -7.11 -20.56
N LYS A 16 -8.28 -6.62 -19.80
CA LYS A 16 -8.49 -7.00 -18.39
C LYS A 16 -8.85 -8.47 -18.16
N TYR A 17 -9.15 -9.22 -19.22
CA TYR A 17 -9.56 -10.63 -19.14
C TYR A 17 -8.45 -11.57 -19.60
N CYS A 18 -7.88 -11.34 -20.79
CA CYS A 18 -6.84 -12.21 -21.36
C CYS A 18 -5.41 -11.69 -21.18
N MET A 19 -5.23 -10.47 -20.66
CA MET A 19 -3.94 -9.78 -20.46
C MET A 19 -3.12 -9.57 -21.73
N LYS A 20 -3.70 -9.83 -22.91
CA LYS A 20 -3.05 -9.53 -24.19
C LYS A 20 -3.04 -8.03 -24.45
N LEU A 21 -1.91 -7.55 -24.96
CA LEU A 21 -1.74 -6.17 -25.39
C LEU A 21 -2.53 -5.91 -26.69
N THR A 22 -3.33 -4.85 -26.71
CA THR A 22 -4.10 -4.42 -27.88
C THR A 22 -4.04 -2.90 -28.03
N MET A 23 -4.33 -2.39 -29.22
CA MET A 23 -4.54 -0.96 -29.43
C MET A 23 -5.85 -0.54 -28.77
N VAL A 24 -5.88 0.65 -28.16
CA VAL A 24 -7.10 1.17 -27.52
C VAL A 24 -8.25 1.31 -28.53
N SER A 25 -7.97 1.75 -29.77
CA SER A 25 -8.96 1.84 -30.84
C SER A 25 -9.61 0.50 -31.20
N GLN A 26 -8.86 -0.60 -31.07
CA GLN A 26 -9.31 -1.96 -31.38
C GLN A 26 -9.76 -2.74 -30.15
N LEU A 27 -9.85 -2.12 -28.96
CA LEU A 27 -10.20 -2.83 -27.74
C LEU A 27 -11.63 -3.40 -27.81
N THR A 28 -12.58 -2.65 -28.37
CA THR A 28 -13.96 -3.12 -28.57
C THR A 28 -14.00 -4.38 -29.45
N ASP A 29 -13.34 -4.34 -30.60
CA ASP A 29 -13.25 -5.49 -31.51
C ASP A 29 -12.53 -6.68 -30.86
N HIS A 30 -11.50 -6.41 -30.06
CA HIS A 30 -10.81 -7.44 -29.31
C HIS A 30 -11.77 -8.16 -28.36
N LEU A 31 -12.55 -7.42 -27.57
CA LEU A 31 -13.48 -8.00 -26.58
C LEU A 31 -14.57 -8.86 -27.25
N ILE A 32 -15.04 -8.46 -28.45
CA ILE A 32 -16.13 -9.16 -29.14
C ILE A 32 -15.62 -10.38 -29.93
N TYR A 33 -14.49 -10.27 -30.62
CA TYR A 33 -14.09 -11.26 -31.63
C TYR A 33 -12.76 -11.97 -31.35
N ARG A 34 -11.92 -11.46 -30.43
CA ARG A 34 -10.54 -11.97 -30.25
C ARG A 34 -10.19 -12.40 -28.82
N CYS A 35 -10.97 -11.98 -27.83
CA CYS A 35 -10.68 -12.27 -26.43
C CYS A 35 -11.11 -13.71 -26.11
N GLU A 36 -10.16 -14.57 -25.76
CA GLU A 36 -10.41 -16.00 -25.49
C GLU A 36 -11.41 -16.25 -24.34
N PHE A 37 -11.49 -15.33 -23.38
CA PHE A 37 -12.38 -15.45 -22.22
C PHE A 37 -13.77 -14.85 -22.44
N LEU A 38 -13.93 -13.98 -23.44
CA LEU A 38 -15.16 -13.26 -23.73
C LEU A 38 -15.74 -13.58 -25.10
N LEU A 39 -15.06 -14.44 -25.85
CA LEU A 39 -15.56 -14.97 -27.10
C LEU A 39 -16.92 -15.61 -26.83
N ASP A 40 -17.89 -15.29 -27.67
CA ASP A 40 -19.28 -15.70 -27.57
C ASP A 40 -20.10 -15.18 -26.38
N THR A 41 -19.53 -14.42 -25.44
CA THR A 41 -20.29 -13.75 -24.37
C THR A 41 -20.54 -12.27 -24.66
N MET A 42 -19.65 -11.63 -25.42
CA MET A 42 -19.78 -10.22 -25.78
C MET A 42 -20.39 -10.03 -27.18
N GLU A 43 -21.13 -8.93 -27.37
CA GLU A 43 -21.60 -8.43 -28.66
C GLU A 43 -21.49 -6.89 -28.72
N ALA A 44 -21.68 -6.31 -29.91
CA ALA A 44 -21.70 -4.86 -30.06
C ALA A 44 -23.06 -4.29 -29.60
N CYS A 45 -23.03 -3.35 -28.66
CA CYS A 45 -24.24 -2.68 -28.19
C CYS A 45 -24.97 -2.01 -29.37
N LYS A 46 -26.28 -2.25 -29.48
CA LYS A 46 -27.12 -1.72 -30.57
C LYS A 46 -27.09 -0.19 -30.66
N GLU A 47 -27.01 0.49 -29.52
CA GLU A 47 -27.03 1.95 -29.43
C GLU A 47 -25.66 2.57 -29.69
N CYS A 48 -24.64 2.21 -28.92
CA CYS A 48 -23.32 2.85 -28.99
C CYS A 48 -22.27 2.05 -29.78
N GLY A 49 -22.45 0.75 -29.99
CA GLY A 49 -21.47 -0.10 -30.65
C GLY A 49 -20.30 -0.57 -29.78
N LEU A 50 -20.24 -0.18 -28.50
CA LEU A 50 -19.26 -0.70 -27.55
C LEU A 50 -19.58 -2.15 -27.15
N ALA A 51 -18.58 -2.90 -26.70
CA ALA A 51 -18.73 -4.30 -26.31
C ALA A 51 -19.59 -4.44 -25.04
N ILE A 52 -20.70 -5.17 -25.12
CA ILE A 52 -21.63 -5.46 -24.04
C ILE A 52 -21.89 -6.96 -23.94
N ASP A 53 -22.21 -7.47 -22.76
CA ASP A 53 -22.63 -8.86 -22.58
C ASP A 53 -23.93 -9.14 -23.36
N LYS A 54 -23.98 -10.27 -24.06
CA LYS A 54 -25.14 -10.72 -24.85
C LYS A 54 -26.39 -10.91 -23.99
N GLU A 55 -26.26 -11.30 -22.74
CA GLU A 55 -27.38 -11.45 -21.82
C GLU A 55 -27.93 -10.08 -21.40
N ASP A 56 -27.07 -9.12 -21.07
CA ASP A 56 -27.48 -7.75 -20.74
C ASP A 56 -28.19 -7.08 -21.92
N GLN A 57 -27.63 -7.22 -23.12
CA GLN A 57 -28.22 -6.70 -24.34
C GLN A 57 -29.58 -7.36 -24.66
N ARG A 58 -29.76 -8.65 -24.35
CA ARG A 58 -31.05 -9.36 -24.47
C ARG A 58 -32.07 -8.90 -23.44
N ARG A 59 -31.63 -8.55 -22.23
CA ARG A 59 -32.47 -7.98 -21.16
C ARG A 59 -32.88 -6.53 -21.43
N GLY A 60 -32.33 -5.91 -22.48
CA GLY A 60 -32.59 -4.52 -22.83
C GLY A 60 -31.73 -3.52 -22.06
N THR A 61 -30.68 -4.00 -21.39
CA THR A 61 -29.70 -3.16 -20.72
C THR A 61 -28.69 -2.67 -21.75
N SER A 62 -28.48 -1.35 -21.83
CA SER A 62 -27.42 -0.76 -22.66
C SER A 62 -26.06 -0.83 -21.98
N HIS A 63 -24.98 -0.64 -22.74
CA HIS A 63 -23.61 -0.66 -22.20
C HIS A 63 -23.50 0.33 -21.01
N PRO A 64 -22.76 0.04 -19.93
CA PRO A 64 -22.69 0.91 -18.75
C PRO A 64 -22.25 2.35 -19.05
N MET A 65 -21.41 2.52 -20.08
CA MET A 65 -20.98 3.82 -20.58
C MET A 65 -21.70 4.24 -21.88
N CYS A 66 -22.87 3.67 -22.17
CA CYS A 66 -23.64 4.00 -23.36
C CYS A 66 -24.11 5.46 -23.29
N ARG A 67 -23.97 6.18 -24.40
CA ARG A 67 -24.50 7.54 -24.58
C ARG A 67 -25.83 7.57 -25.34
N GLY A 68 -26.51 6.43 -25.46
CA GLY A 68 -27.78 6.27 -26.19
C GLY A 68 -27.70 6.54 -27.69
N ARG A 69 -26.50 6.66 -28.27
CA ARG A 69 -26.31 7.00 -29.68
C ARG A 69 -25.04 6.39 -30.26
N ARG A 70 -25.07 6.20 -31.58
CA ARG A 70 -23.90 5.81 -32.37
C ARG A 70 -22.88 6.95 -32.43
N PRO A 71 -21.59 6.64 -32.62
CA PRO A 71 -20.60 7.67 -32.84
C PRO A 71 -20.91 8.44 -34.14
N PRO A 72 -20.48 9.70 -34.26
CA PRO A 72 -20.57 10.46 -35.51
C PRO A 72 -19.97 9.69 -36.69
N SER A 73 -20.42 9.99 -37.91
CA SER A 73 -19.87 9.37 -39.12
C SER A 73 -18.36 9.59 -39.21
N GLY A 74 -17.60 8.51 -39.43
CA GLY A 74 -16.13 8.55 -39.47
C GLY A 74 -15.44 8.57 -38.09
N ALA A 75 -16.20 8.53 -37.00
CA ALA A 75 -15.67 8.47 -35.65
C ALA A 75 -16.06 7.17 -34.92
N GLN A 76 -15.31 6.87 -33.87
CA GLN A 76 -15.54 5.76 -32.96
C GLN A 76 -15.60 6.27 -31.52
N TRP A 77 -16.33 5.57 -30.65
CA TRP A 77 -16.27 5.86 -29.22
C TRP A 77 -14.99 5.31 -28.63
N CYS A 78 -14.24 6.13 -27.91
CA CYS A 78 -13.13 5.66 -27.09
C CYS A 78 -13.67 4.67 -26.03
N PRO A 79 -13.19 3.42 -25.98
CA PRO A 79 -13.69 2.42 -25.03
C PRO A 79 -13.27 2.70 -23.59
N LEU A 80 -12.35 3.65 -23.37
CA LEU A 80 -11.93 4.09 -22.05
C LEU A 80 -12.83 5.21 -21.53
N CYS A 81 -13.02 6.27 -22.33
CA CYS A 81 -13.67 7.50 -21.86
C CYS A 81 -14.98 7.87 -22.59
N THR A 82 -15.37 7.12 -23.61
CA THR A 82 -16.58 7.35 -24.44
C THR A 82 -16.67 8.71 -25.15
N ILE A 83 -15.54 9.38 -25.33
CA ILE A 83 -15.44 10.54 -26.23
C ILE A 83 -15.32 10.04 -27.67
N ALA A 84 -15.93 10.75 -28.62
CA ALA A 84 -15.82 10.43 -30.04
C ALA A 84 -14.43 10.80 -30.53
N VAL A 85 -13.80 9.87 -31.24
CA VAL A 85 -12.48 10.05 -31.84
C VAL A 85 -12.59 9.66 -33.30
N ASP A 86 -12.11 10.51 -34.19
CA ASP A 86 -12.09 10.18 -35.62
C ASP A 86 -11.23 8.93 -35.85
N ASP A 87 -11.68 8.05 -36.76
CA ASP A 87 -11.03 6.76 -37.04
C ASP A 87 -9.78 6.93 -37.91
N ASN A 88 -8.81 7.67 -37.38
CA ASN A 88 -7.49 7.86 -37.98
C ASN A 88 -6.42 7.84 -36.90
N GLU A 89 -5.20 7.42 -37.27
CA GLU A 89 -4.12 7.21 -36.32
C GLU A 89 -3.75 8.48 -35.54
N GLU A 90 -3.73 9.62 -36.21
CA GLU A 90 -3.33 10.89 -35.60
C GLU A 90 -4.34 11.37 -34.55
N SER A 91 -5.63 11.26 -34.83
CA SER A 91 -6.70 11.65 -33.91
C SER A 91 -6.72 10.74 -32.68
N TRP A 92 -6.52 9.43 -32.87
CA TRP A 92 -6.37 8.50 -31.75
C TRP A 92 -5.12 8.78 -30.93
N ARG A 93 -3.98 9.07 -31.56
CA ARG A 93 -2.74 9.45 -30.87
C ARG A 93 -2.93 10.73 -30.08
N GLN A 94 -3.45 11.78 -30.70
CA GLN A 94 -3.72 13.06 -30.05
C GLN A 94 -4.70 12.87 -28.89
N HIS A 95 -5.74 12.07 -29.08
CA HIS A 95 -6.70 11.76 -28.04
C HIS A 95 -6.03 11.07 -26.85
N LEU A 96 -5.39 9.92 -27.09
CA LEU A 96 -4.86 9.06 -26.03
C LEU A 96 -3.67 9.69 -25.29
N VAL A 97 -2.88 10.51 -25.97
CA VAL A 97 -1.73 11.19 -25.35
C VAL A 97 -2.15 12.44 -24.59
N ASN A 98 -3.09 13.23 -25.12
CA ASN A 98 -3.34 14.59 -24.62
C ASN A 98 -4.71 14.78 -23.97
N THR A 99 -5.78 14.12 -24.42
CA THR A 99 -7.15 14.47 -24.00
C THR A 99 -7.94 13.35 -23.32
N CYS A 100 -7.53 12.08 -23.49
CA CYS A 100 -8.18 10.95 -22.84
C CYS A 100 -7.92 11.00 -21.34
N TYR A 101 -8.98 11.23 -20.56
CA TYR A 101 -8.90 11.34 -19.10
C TYR A 101 -8.84 9.97 -18.40
N ASP A 102 -9.33 8.92 -19.06
CA ASP A 102 -9.38 7.55 -18.51
C ASP A 102 -8.33 6.64 -19.15
N ASN A 103 -7.25 7.21 -19.70
CA ASN A 103 -6.13 6.43 -20.21
C ASN A 103 -5.25 5.99 -19.04
N PRO A 104 -5.19 4.69 -18.69
CA PRO A 104 -4.38 4.22 -17.56
C PRO A 104 -2.88 4.45 -17.76
N ARG A 105 -2.44 4.74 -18.99
CA ARG A 105 -1.04 5.02 -19.35
C ARG A 105 -0.71 6.51 -19.44
N ARG A 106 -1.63 7.40 -19.04
CA ARG A 106 -1.44 8.84 -19.17
C ARG A 106 -0.29 9.36 -18.32
N ASP A 107 -0.27 8.95 -17.05
CA ASP A 107 0.63 9.44 -16.00
C ASP A 107 1.73 8.43 -15.62
N GLY A 108 1.77 7.27 -16.27
CA GLY A 108 2.74 6.21 -15.96
C GLY A 108 2.47 4.92 -16.74
N PRO A 109 3.18 3.83 -16.45
CA PRO A 109 2.84 2.52 -16.99
C PRO A 109 1.48 2.05 -16.47
N GLU A 110 0.72 1.35 -17.33
CA GLU A 110 -0.51 0.68 -16.91
C GLU A 110 -0.14 -0.41 -15.91
N LYS A 111 -0.67 -0.30 -14.69
CA LYS A 111 -0.54 -1.34 -13.67
C LYS A 111 -1.51 -2.47 -14.00
N ASP A 112 -1.05 -3.70 -13.91
CA ASP A 112 -1.92 -4.86 -14.08
C ASP A 112 -2.98 -4.91 -12.96
N PRO A 113 -4.25 -5.24 -13.26
CA PRO A 113 -5.30 -5.31 -12.23
C PRO A 113 -4.99 -6.26 -11.07
N TRP A 114 -4.24 -7.35 -11.30
CA TRP A 114 -3.81 -8.28 -10.26
C TRP A 114 -2.68 -7.69 -9.41
N GLU A 115 -1.70 -7.02 -10.03
CA GLU A 115 -0.68 -6.26 -9.31
C GLU A 115 -1.31 -5.17 -8.42
N MET A 116 -2.32 -4.44 -8.92
CA MET A 116 -3.03 -3.44 -8.13
C MET A 116 -3.78 -4.05 -6.93
N ARG A 117 -4.42 -5.21 -7.12
CA ARG A 117 -5.09 -5.92 -6.02
C ARG A 117 -4.09 -6.35 -4.95
N GLN A 118 -2.96 -6.93 -5.35
CA GLN A 118 -1.92 -7.37 -4.44
C GLN A 118 -1.31 -6.18 -3.68
N GLU A 119 -1.01 -5.08 -4.37
CA GLU A 119 -0.50 -3.85 -3.73
C GLU A 119 -1.49 -3.30 -2.69
N GLN A 120 -2.80 -3.34 -2.98
CA GLN A 120 -3.84 -2.93 -2.04
C GLN A 120 -3.89 -3.86 -0.81
N GLU A 121 -3.79 -5.18 -1.00
CA GLU A 121 -3.73 -6.17 0.08
C GLU A 121 -2.50 -5.96 0.97
N ASP A 122 -1.33 -5.68 0.38
CA ASP A 122 -0.08 -5.41 1.09
C ASP A 122 -0.16 -4.12 1.92
N ILE A 123 -0.74 -3.05 1.34
CA ILE A 123 -0.98 -1.78 2.07
C ILE A 123 -1.90 -2.01 3.26
N LEU A 124 -3.00 -2.76 3.07
CA LEU A 124 -3.96 -3.09 4.13
C LEU A 124 -3.30 -3.93 5.23
N LYS A 125 -2.49 -4.92 4.85
CA LYS A 125 -1.73 -5.75 5.78
C LYS A 125 -0.75 -4.91 6.60
N ALA A 126 0.04 -4.06 5.95
CA ALA A 126 0.99 -3.18 6.62
C ALA A 126 0.28 -2.19 7.57
N ALA A 127 -0.89 -1.69 7.20
CA ALA A 127 -1.70 -0.82 8.08
C ALA A 127 -2.20 -1.58 9.33
N LYS A 128 -2.62 -2.83 9.17
CA LYS A 128 -3.05 -3.69 10.28
C LYS A 128 -1.91 -4.01 11.23
N GLU A 129 -0.73 -4.33 10.70
CA GLU A 129 0.47 -4.59 11.50
C GLU A 129 0.91 -3.36 12.29
N ARG A 130 0.92 -2.17 11.67
CA ARG A 130 1.21 -0.91 12.39
C ARG A 130 0.23 -0.65 13.53
N LYS A 131 -1.07 -0.87 13.30
CA LYS A 131 -2.09 -0.71 14.34
C LYS A 131 -1.92 -1.71 15.49
N GLN A 132 -1.55 -2.95 15.19
CA GLN A 132 -1.27 -3.96 16.22
C GLN A 132 -0.04 -3.59 17.05
N GLN A 133 1.02 -3.12 16.41
CA GLN A 133 2.23 -2.66 17.11
C GLN A 133 1.94 -1.46 18.02
N GLU A 134 1.14 -0.50 17.55
CA GLU A 134 0.73 0.66 18.37
C GLU A 134 -0.11 0.24 19.57
N GLN A 135 -1.06 -0.67 19.38
CA GLN A 135 -1.86 -1.23 20.48
C GLN A 135 -1.02 -2.03 21.48
N GLU A 136 -0.05 -2.80 21.01
CA GLU A 136 0.86 -3.55 21.88
C GLU A 136 1.79 -2.63 22.65
N LYS A 137 2.32 -1.60 22.00
CA LYS A 137 3.12 -0.57 22.66
C LYS A 137 2.31 0.16 23.73
N ALA A 138 1.08 0.56 23.42
CA ALA A 138 0.20 1.21 24.39
C ALA A 138 -0.09 0.30 25.61
N ARG A 139 -0.34 -1.00 25.38
CA ARG A 139 -0.51 -1.98 26.46
C ARG A 139 0.74 -2.15 27.32
N GLN A 140 1.93 -2.18 26.69
CA GLN A 140 3.19 -2.25 27.42
C GLN A 140 3.45 -0.99 28.24
N GLU A 141 3.23 0.20 27.67
CA GLU A 141 3.36 1.47 28.37
C GLU A 141 2.40 1.56 29.57
N GLU A 142 1.16 1.09 29.41
CA GLU A 142 0.19 1.03 30.49
C GLU A 142 0.61 0.03 31.58
N ALA A 143 1.09 -1.17 31.21
CA ALA A 143 1.58 -2.16 32.16
C ALA A 143 2.79 -1.63 32.96
N ILE A 144 3.73 -0.95 32.30
CA ILE A 144 4.88 -0.30 32.96
C ILE A 144 4.40 0.77 33.94
N ARG A 145 3.44 1.60 33.53
CA ARG A 145 2.86 2.64 34.39
C ARG A 145 2.17 2.05 35.62
N GLN A 146 1.39 0.98 35.47
CA GLN A 146 0.76 0.28 36.59
C GLN A 146 1.79 -0.33 37.54
N GLN A 147 2.85 -0.96 37.01
CA GLN A 147 3.93 -1.51 37.81
C GLN A 147 4.67 -0.44 38.62
N GLN A 148 4.97 0.72 38.02
CA GLN A 148 5.58 1.85 38.72
C GLN A 148 4.69 2.40 39.84
N GLN A 149 3.37 2.53 39.60
CA GLN A 149 2.43 2.96 40.66
C GLN A 149 2.39 1.97 41.82
N GLN A 150 2.40 0.66 41.53
CA GLN A 150 2.38 -0.37 42.56
C GLN A 150 3.67 -0.35 43.40
N GLN A 151 4.85 -0.19 42.77
CA GLN A 151 6.12 -0.02 43.49
C GLN A 151 6.13 1.24 44.38
N GLN A 152 5.60 2.37 43.90
CA GLN A 152 5.48 3.60 44.69
C GLN A 152 4.56 3.40 45.92
N SER A 153 3.42 2.70 45.76
CA SER A 153 2.52 2.40 46.89
C SER A 153 3.18 1.50 47.94
N MET A 154 3.94 0.48 47.52
CA MET A 154 4.64 -0.44 48.43
C MET A 154 5.79 0.27 49.17
N ALA A 155 6.49 1.19 48.51
CA ALA A 155 7.51 2.03 49.14
C ALA A 155 6.91 2.99 50.19
N SER A 156 5.71 3.53 49.95
CA SER A 156 5.02 4.40 50.91
C SER A 156 4.41 3.66 52.11
N GLY A 157 4.07 2.37 51.96
CA GLY A 157 3.51 1.52 53.02
C GLY A 157 4.56 0.89 53.96
N SER A 158 5.82 0.77 53.51
CA SER A 158 6.93 0.26 54.32
C SER A 158 7.68 1.39 55.01
N SER A 159 7.08 1.99 56.05
CA SER A 159 7.74 2.96 56.92
C SER A 159 8.71 2.27 57.91
N GLY A 160 9.57 1.40 57.41
CA GLY A 160 10.76 0.93 58.14
C GLY A 160 11.92 1.85 57.79
N ARG A 161 12.63 2.41 58.78
CA ARG A 161 13.81 3.27 58.57
C ARG A 161 14.88 2.50 57.79
N MET A 162 14.87 2.59 56.46
CA MET A 162 15.93 2.05 55.62
C MET A 162 17.17 2.93 55.77
N ILE A 163 18.29 2.33 56.18
CA ILE A 163 19.59 3.00 56.21
C ILE A 163 20.04 3.14 54.76
N ASP A 164 20.31 4.37 54.34
CA ASP A 164 20.78 4.74 53.01
C ASP A 164 22.02 3.91 52.60
N ALA A 165 21.92 3.21 51.48
CA ALA A 165 22.97 2.31 51.00
C ALA A 165 24.28 3.06 50.75
N ASP A 166 24.23 4.31 50.32
CA ASP A 166 25.42 5.12 50.09
C ASP A 166 26.13 5.45 51.40
N LYS A 167 25.37 5.68 52.48
CA LYS A 167 25.95 5.88 53.82
C LYS A 167 26.61 4.61 54.35
N LEU A 168 26.05 3.44 54.04
CA LEU A 168 26.64 2.16 54.43
C LEU A 168 27.97 1.91 53.69
N VAL A 169 28.01 2.21 52.39
CA VAL A 169 29.22 2.08 51.56
C VAL A 169 30.33 3.02 52.06
N VAL A 170 30.01 4.27 52.36
CA VAL A 170 30.98 5.24 52.92
C VAL A 170 31.53 4.75 54.27
N ALA A 171 30.67 4.29 55.18
CA ALA A 171 31.11 3.79 56.49
C ALA A 171 32.03 2.55 56.36
N LEU A 172 31.73 1.64 55.44
CA LEU A 172 32.56 0.47 55.17
C LEU A 172 33.92 0.87 54.59
N GLN A 173 33.95 1.85 53.69
CA GLN A 173 35.17 2.37 53.10
C GLN A 173 36.09 3.01 54.17
N GLU A 174 35.54 3.81 55.07
CA GLU A 174 36.29 4.42 56.18
C GLU A 174 36.89 3.36 57.12
N ILE A 175 36.15 2.30 57.43
CA ILE A 175 36.65 1.19 58.26
C ILE A 175 37.80 0.47 57.56
N GLN A 176 37.71 0.24 56.25
CA GLN A 176 38.78 -0.39 55.48
C GLN A 176 40.05 0.47 55.46
N GLU A 177 39.90 1.79 55.31
CA GLU A 177 41.03 2.72 55.30
C GLU A 177 41.71 2.81 56.68
N ARG A 178 40.92 2.85 57.76
CA ARG A 178 41.45 2.79 59.13
C ARG A 178 42.23 1.49 59.37
N LYS A 179 41.68 0.33 58.97
CA LYS A 179 42.38 -0.96 59.09
C LYS A 179 43.66 -1.02 58.26
N LYS A 180 43.67 -0.43 57.06
CA LYS A 180 44.88 -0.32 56.22
C LYS A 180 45.95 0.57 56.89
N ALA A 181 45.55 1.70 57.46
CA ALA A 181 46.44 2.62 58.16
C ALA A 181 47.05 1.98 59.41
N GLU A 182 46.25 1.28 60.22
CA GLU A 182 46.72 0.55 61.40
C GLU A 182 47.69 -0.57 61.03
N LYS A 183 47.40 -1.33 59.96
CA LYS A 183 48.30 -2.37 59.46
C LYS A 183 49.64 -1.79 58.98
N LYS A 184 49.60 -0.65 58.29
CA LYS A 184 50.80 0.06 57.83
C LYS A 184 51.62 0.61 58.99
N LYS A 185 50.97 1.10 60.05
CA LYS A 185 51.64 1.55 61.28
C LYS A 185 52.32 0.39 62.00
N LYS A 186 51.61 -0.73 62.19
CA LYS A 186 52.18 -1.95 62.78
C LYS A 186 53.34 -2.52 61.98
N LEU A 187 53.33 -2.42 60.64
CA LEU A 187 54.46 -2.84 59.81
C LEU A 187 55.70 -1.96 60.04
N LYS A 188 55.52 -0.64 60.14
CA LYS A 188 56.61 0.31 60.40
C LYS A 188 57.21 0.15 61.79
N ASP A 189 56.38 -0.14 62.79
CA ASP A 189 56.81 -0.36 64.17
C ASP A 189 57.58 -1.69 64.35
N ILE A 190 57.55 -2.59 63.36
CA ILE A 190 58.31 -3.86 63.33
C ILE A 190 59.64 -3.72 62.56
N GLU A 191 59.77 -2.71 61.69
CA GLU A 191 60.97 -2.46 60.87
C GLU A 191 61.94 -1.42 61.47
N SER A 192 61.70 -0.94 62.70
CA SER A 192 62.61 -0.08 63.50
C SER A 192 63.17 -0.82 64.70
#